data_AF-A0A961CVJ5-F1
#
_entry.id   AF-A0A961CVJ5-F1
#
_cell.length_a   1.000
_cell.length_b   1.000
_cell.length_c   1.000
_cell.angle_alpha   90.00
_cell.angle_beta   90.00
_cell.angle_gamma   90.00
#
_symmetry.space_group_name_H-M   'P 1'
#
loop_
_entity.id
_entity.type
_entity.pdbx_description
1 polymer ?
#
loop_
_entity_poly.entity_id
_entity_poly.type
_entity_poly.pdbx_seq_one_letter_code
_entity_poly.pdbx_strand_id
1 'polypeptide(L)'
;MFTLAEYLWIDGTEPTAEIRSKARAVELGKSPKLEDFPMWSFDGSSTNQAEGGSSDCLLKPVTFVKDPMRGDGNFLVLCEVLLPNGEPHPSNTRAKLREVLEKGGAKHEPWIGFEQEYTMMHEGLPLGWPRSGFPSPQGPY
;
A
#
# COMPACT_ATOMS: atom_id res chain seq x y z
N MET A 1 -4.04 7.68 25.13
CA MET A 1 -5.17 7.26 24.28
C MET A 1 -4.56 6.44 23.15
N PHE A 2 -5.03 5.23 22.92
CA PHE A 2 -4.47 4.39 21.86
C PHE A 2 -4.86 4.93 20.49
N THR A 3 -3.89 4.94 19.58
CA THR A 3 -4.04 5.28 18.17
C THR A 3 -4.10 3.99 17.37
N LEU A 4 -5.03 3.89 16.40
CA LEU A 4 -5.00 2.82 15.42
C LEU A 4 -4.21 3.28 14.20
N ALA A 5 -3.20 2.48 13.84
CA ALA A 5 -2.39 2.65 12.65
C ALA A 5 -2.65 1.48 11.68
N GLU A 6 -3.27 1.74 10.54
CA GLU A 6 -3.45 0.77 9.46
C GLU A 6 -2.15 0.66 8.66
N TYR A 7 -1.46 -0.46 8.73
CA TYR A 7 -0.27 -0.69 7.94
C TYR A 7 -0.69 -1.23 6.57
N LEU A 8 -0.40 -0.51 5.50
CA LEU A 8 -0.66 -0.93 4.12
C LEU A 8 0.65 -1.33 3.43
N TRP A 9 0.60 -2.38 2.62
CA TRP A 9 1.72 -2.80 1.76
C TRP A 9 1.22 -3.42 0.47
N ILE A 10 2.14 -3.56 -0.48
CA ILE A 10 1.89 -4.23 -1.77
C ILE A 10 2.41 -5.66 -1.66
N ASP A 11 1.61 -6.63 -2.09
CA ASP A 11 1.95 -8.04 -2.04
C ASP A 11 2.83 -8.53 -3.20
N GLY A 12 2.97 -9.85 -3.34
CA GLY A 12 3.74 -10.50 -4.41
C GLY A 12 2.88 -11.13 -5.50
N THR A 13 1.59 -10.79 -5.61
CA THR A 13 0.70 -11.40 -6.60
C THR A 13 1.13 -11.02 -8.02
N GLU A 14 1.10 -12.00 -8.92
CA GLU A 14 1.36 -11.82 -10.35
C GLU A 14 0.11 -12.19 -11.16
N PRO A 15 -0.17 -11.50 -12.29
CA PRO A 15 0.63 -10.45 -12.90
C PRO A 15 0.45 -9.06 -12.28
N THR A 16 -0.48 -8.89 -11.35
CA THR A 16 -0.78 -7.60 -10.72
C THR A 16 -0.79 -7.77 -9.21
N ALA A 17 0.10 -7.05 -8.54
CA ALA A 17 0.18 -7.06 -7.10
C ALA A 17 -1.01 -6.32 -6.47
N GLU A 18 -1.44 -6.77 -5.30
CA GLU A 18 -2.59 -6.24 -4.59
C GLU A 18 -2.17 -5.47 -3.33
N ILE A 19 -3.05 -4.58 -2.86
CA ILE A 19 -2.88 -3.89 -1.58
C ILE A 19 -3.36 -4.82 -0.46
N ARG A 20 -2.54 -4.98 0.56
CA ARG A 20 -2.87 -5.67 1.81
C ARG A 20 -2.81 -4.67 2.96
N SER A 21 -3.55 -4.94 4.04
CA SER A 21 -3.51 -4.09 5.23
C SER A 21 -3.81 -4.83 6.53
N LYS A 22 -3.33 -4.26 7.65
CA LYS A 22 -3.76 -4.64 9.01
C LYS A 22 -3.54 -3.52 10.01
N ALA A 23 -4.39 -3.44 11.03
CA ALA A 23 -4.35 -2.41 12.06
C ALA A 23 -3.47 -2.79 13.27
N ARG A 24 -2.64 -1.84 13.73
CA ARG A 24 -1.91 -1.90 14.99
C ARG A 24 -2.45 -0.86 15.97
N ALA A 25 -2.64 -1.25 17.23
CA ALA A 25 -2.76 -0.26 18.31
C ALA A 25 -1.36 0.22 18.70
N VAL A 26 -1.14 1.52 18.65
CA VAL A 26 0.12 2.18 19.01
C VAL A 26 -0.15 3.36 19.95
N GLU A 27 0.86 3.73 20.74
CA GLU A 27 0.80 4.92 21.58
C GLU A 27 1.63 6.02 20.91
N LEU A 28 0.95 7.07 20.43
CA LEU A 28 1.57 8.18 19.72
C LEU A 28 1.40 9.49 20.50
N GLY A 29 2.37 10.39 20.35
CA GLY A 29 2.28 11.75 20.84
C GLY A 29 1.32 12.62 20.01
N LYS A 30 1.15 13.89 20.39
CA LYS A 30 0.28 14.84 19.68
C LYS A 30 0.72 15.14 18.24
N SER A 31 2.01 14.98 17.96
CA SER A 31 2.62 15.27 16.66
C SER A 31 3.51 14.09 16.25
N PRO A 32 2.92 12.96 15.81
CA PRO A 32 3.67 11.78 15.46
C PRO A 32 4.58 12.04 14.26
N LYS A 33 5.72 11.36 14.26
CA LYS A 33 6.69 11.28 13.17
C LYS A 33 6.77 9.86 12.65
N LEU A 34 7.44 9.66 11.52
CA LEU A 34 7.52 8.35 10.89
C LEU A 34 8.21 7.33 11.80
N GLU A 35 9.23 7.75 12.55
CA GLU A 35 9.94 6.93 13.52
C GLU A 35 9.09 6.45 14.71
N ASP A 36 7.95 7.10 14.98
CA ASP A 36 7.04 6.69 16.05
C ASP A 36 6.19 5.47 15.64
N PHE A 37 6.17 5.13 14.35
CA PHE A 37 5.51 3.93 13.84
C PHE A 37 6.50 2.76 13.82
N PRO A 38 6.34 1.75 14.70
CA PRO A 38 7.31 0.66 14.79
C PRO A 38 7.29 -0.23 13.56
N MET A 39 8.44 -0.82 13.22
CA MET A 39 8.48 -1.94 12.27
C MET A 39 7.53 -3.06 12.72
N TRP A 40 6.98 -3.77 11.74
CA TRP A 40 6.12 -4.91 12.00
C TRP A 40 6.53 -6.09 11.11
N SER A 41 5.81 -7.19 11.24
CA SER A 41 5.99 -8.39 10.42
C SER A 41 4.63 -8.91 9.98
N PHE A 42 4.59 -9.73 8.96
CA PHE A 42 3.41 -10.47 8.51
C PHE A 42 3.83 -11.81 7.91
N ASP A 43 2.86 -12.72 7.80
CA ASP A 43 3.04 -14.01 7.14
C ASP A 43 2.94 -13.85 5.61
N GLY A 44 4.08 -13.89 4.93
CA GLY A 44 4.20 -13.74 3.49
C GLY A 44 3.67 -14.92 2.69
N SER A 45 3.36 -16.06 3.32
CA SER A 45 2.79 -17.22 2.63
C SER A 45 1.37 -16.99 2.14
N SER A 46 0.64 -16.07 2.78
CA SER A 46 -0.73 -15.68 2.41
C SER A 46 -0.79 -14.52 1.41
N THR A 47 0.36 -14.06 0.91
CA THR A 47 0.47 -12.86 0.07
C THR A 47 1.42 -13.04 -1.11
N ASN A 48 1.73 -14.30 -1.48
CA ASN A 48 2.68 -14.64 -2.54
C ASN A 48 4.08 -14.04 -2.32
N GLN A 49 4.50 -13.87 -1.08
CA GLN A 49 5.80 -13.27 -0.74
C GLN A 49 6.76 -14.26 -0.08
N ALA A 50 6.29 -15.40 0.39
CA ALA A 50 7.18 -16.42 0.93
C ALA A 50 6.56 -17.82 0.86
N GLU A 51 7.39 -18.84 0.99
CA GLU A 51 6.94 -20.21 1.18
C GLU A 51 6.69 -20.51 2.67
N GLY A 52 5.79 -21.43 2.99
CA GLY A 52 5.32 -21.68 4.35
C GLY A 52 6.38 -22.12 5.37
N GLY A 53 7.57 -22.57 4.94
CA GLY A 53 8.66 -22.99 5.82
C GLY A 53 9.51 -21.84 6.38
N SER A 54 9.45 -20.65 5.77
CA SER A 54 10.18 -19.44 6.18
C SER A 54 9.41 -18.21 5.71
N SER A 55 8.23 -17.99 6.28
CA SER A 55 7.24 -17.10 5.70
C SER A 55 7.27 -15.66 6.21
N ASP A 56 8.05 -15.36 7.25
CA ASP A 56 8.08 -14.03 7.85
C ASP A 56 8.60 -12.98 6.85
N CYS A 57 7.84 -11.90 6.71
CA CYS A 57 8.23 -10.69 6.01
C CYS A 57 8.13 -9.50 6.97
N LEU A 58 8.95 -8.47 6.78
CA LEU A 58 8.93 -7.26 7.61
C LEU A 58 8.24 -6.11 6.89
N LEU A 59 7.52 -5.29 7.65
CA LEU A 59 6.94 -4.02 7.22
C LEU A 59 7.76 -2.88 7.82
N LYS A 60 8.35 -2.08 6.94
CA LYS A 60 9.05 -0.84 7.31
C LYS A 60 8.20 0.36 6.90
N PRO A 61 7.70 1.17 7.85
CA PRO A 61 7.01 2.41 7.55
C PRO A 61 7.86 3.35 6.67
N VAL A 62 7.24 3.90 5.62
CA VAL A 62 7.89 4.84 4.69
C VAL A 62 7.18 6.18 4.55
N THR A 63 5.87 6.21 4.84
CA THR A 63 5.09 7.44 4.97
C THR A 63 3.79 7.13 5.72
N PHE A 64 3.12 8.16 6.23
CA PHE A 64 1.82 8.03 6.86
C PHE A 64 0.94 9.24 6.59
N VAL A 65 -0.36 9.04 6.66
CA VAL A 65 -1.39 10.08 6.55
C VAL A 65 -2.48 9.84 7.60
N LYS A 66 -3.31 10.83 7.90
CA LYS A 66 -4.48 10.63 8.76
C LYS A 66 -5.45 9.64 8.12
N ASP A 67 -6.04 8.77 8.91
CA ASP A 67 -7.06 7.81 8.47
C ASP A 67 -8.42 8.52 8.33
N PRO A 68 -8.94 8.72 7.10
CA PRO A 68 -10.21 9.43 6.90
C PRO A 68 -11.42 8.59 7.30
N MET A 69 -11.27 7.27 7.43
CA MET A 69 -12.36 6.35 7.78
C MET A 69 -12.54 6.26 9.30
N ARG A 70 -11.43 6.24 10.05
CA ARG A 70 -11.45 6.17 11.52
C ARG A 70 -11.50 7.54 12.20
N GLY A 71 -11.11 8.60 11.49
CA GLY A 71 -11.11 9.96 12.02
C GLY A 71 -9.88 10.28 12.86
N ASP A 72 -9.95 11.42 13.56
CA ASP A 72 -8.81 12.05 14.23
C ASP A 72 -8.09 11.12 15.22
N GLY A 73 -6.76 11.20 15.23
CA GLY A 73 -5.91 10.37 16.08
C GLY A 73 -5.63 8.97 15.53
N ASN A 74 -6.01 8.68 14.29
CA ASN A 74 -5.72 7.42 13.60
C ASN A 74 -4.99 7.67 12.27
N PHE A 75 -4.22 6.68 11.81
CA PHE A 75 -3.32 6.86 10.67
C PHE A 75 -3.35 5.67 9.71
N LEU A 76 -3.17 5.98 8.43
CA LEU A 76 -2.75 5.01 7.40
C LEU A 76 -1.23 5.11 7.28
N VAL A 77 -0.54 3.97 7.35
CA VAL A 77 0.92 3.86 7.32
C VAL A 77 1.32 3.01 6.13
N LEU A 78 1.83 3.65 5.07
CA LEU A 78 2.36 2.92 3.93
C LEU A 78 3.73 2.35 4.30
N CYS A 79 3.92 1.06 4.01
CA CYS A 79 5.12 0.32 4.32
C CYS A 79 5.79 -0.21 3.06
N GLU A 80 7.12 -0.32 3.11
CA GLU A 80 7.87 -1.18 2.21
C GLU A 80 8.08 -2.57 2.84
N VAL A 81 8.19 -3.60 2.01
CA VAL A 81 8.38 -4.98 2.46
C VAL A 81 9.86 -5.34 2.43
N LEU A 82 10.35 -5.94 3.52
CA LEU A 82 11.71 -6.44 3.66
C LEU A 82 11.70 -7.92 4.00
N LEU A 83 12.81 -8.60 3.69
CA LEU A 83 13.14 -9.92 4.20
C LEU A 83 13.45 -9.86 5.70
N PRO A 84 13.44 -10.99 6.44
CA PRO A 84 13.79 -11.03 7.87
C PRO A 84 15.17 -10.46 8.21
N ASN A 85 16.11 -10.51 7.27
CA ASN A 85 17.46 -9.95 7.42
C ASN A 85 17.53 -8.43 7.20
N GLY A 86 16.41 -7.78 6.87
CA GLY A 86 16.31 -6.34 6.63
C GLY A 86 16.56 -5.91 5.17
N GLU A 87 16.93 -6.83 4.29
CA GLU A 87 17.10 -6.53 2.86
C GLU A 87 15.73 -6.30 2.17
N PRO A 88 15.66 -5.49 1.11
CA PRO A 88 14.43 -5.33 0.34
C PRO A 88 13.89 -6.67 -0.17
N HIS A 89 12.60 -6.92 0.05
CA HIS A 89 11.93 -8.10 -0.51
C HIS A 89 11.91 -8.03 -2.04
N PRO A 90 11.98 -9.15 -2.80
CA PRO A 90 11.91 -9.13 -4.26
C PRO A 90 10.70 -8.38 -4.86
N SER A 91 9.55 -8.39 -4.17
CA SER A 91 8.35 -7.63 -4.56
C SER A 91 8.43 -6.12 -4.28
N ASN A 92 9.45 -5.65 -3.54
CA ASN A 92 9.62 -4.25 -3.16
C ASN A 92 10.17 -3.42 -4.33
N THR A 93 9.26 -2.90 -5.16
CA THR A 93 9.60 -2.01 -6.28
C THR A 93 10.01 -0.61 -5.82
N ARG A 94 9.58 -0.17 -4.63
CA ARG A 94 9.98 1.13 -4.05
C ARG A 94 11.48 1.21 -3.80
N ALA A 95 12.12 0.11 -3.38
CA ALA A 95 13.56 0.07 -3.16
C ALA A 95 14.36 0.38 -4.44
N LYS A 96 13.88 -0.11 -5.60
CA LYS A 96 14.48 0.19 -6.91
C LYS A 96 14.39 1.68 -7.25
N LEU A 97 13.22 2.30 -7.01
CA LEU A 97 13.05 3.74 -7.21
C LEU A 97 13.96 4.56 -6.29
N ARG A 98 14.04 4.19 -5.00
CA ARG A 98 14.94 4.84 -4.03
C ARG A 98 16.38 4.83 -4.51
N GLU A 99 16.88 3.69 -5.00
CA GLU A 99 18.24 3.58 -5.52
C GLU A 99 18.51 4.53 -6.71
N VAL A 100 17.57 4.62 -7.65
CA VAL A 100 17.67 5.55 -8.80
C VAL A 100 17.74 7.00 -8.32
N LEU A 101 16.92 7.37 -7.35
CA LEU A 101 16.89 8.72 -6.79
C LEU A 101 18.20 9.05 -6.05
N GLU A 102 18.71 8.12 -5.24
CA GLU A 102 19.97 8.26 -4.50
C GLU A 102 21.19 8.36 -5.43
N LYS A 103 21.17 7.66 -6.57
CA LYS A 103 22.22 7.71 -7.61
C LYS A 103 22.22 9.00 -8.45
N GLY A 104 21.47 10.02 -8.03
CA GLY A 104 21.48 11.35 -8.64
C GLY A 104 20.18 11.71 -9.35
N GLY A 105 19.23 10.78 -9.51
CA GLY A 105 17.92 11.06 -10.08
C GLY A 105 17.18 12.20 -9.36
N ALA A 106 17.34 12.29 -8.03
CA ALA A 106 16.73 13.34 -7.22
C ALA A 106 17.23 14.75 -7.57
N LYS A 107 18.45 14.91 -8.11
CA LYS A 107 19.02 16.22 -8.47
C LYS A 107 18.29 16.91 -9.63
N HIS A 108 17.49 16.16 -10.38
CA HIS A 108 16.71 16.67 -11.50
C HIS A 108 15.33 17.20 -11.08
N GLU A 109 14.98 17.10 -9.80
CA GLU A 109 13.69 17.55 -9.25
C GLU A 109 12.48 17.09 -10.10
N PRO A 110 12.38 15.79 -10.45
CA PRO A 110 11.39 15.32 -11.40
C PRO A 110 9.97 15.51 -10.85
N TRP A 111 9.07 15.98 -11.72
CA TRP A 111 7.64 16.05 -11.45
C TRP A 111 6.92 14.95 -12.24
N ILE A 112 6.11 14.17 -11.55
CA ILE A 112 5.39 13.03 -12.13
C ILE A 112 3.91 13.20 -11.83
N GLY A 113 3.10 13.22 -12.89
CA GLY A 113 1.63 13.21 -12.82
C GLY A 113 1.10 11.84 -13.24
N PHE A 114 0.06 11.37 -12.54
CA PHE A 114 -0.67 10.16 -12.90
C PHE A 114 -2.15 10.49 -13.08
N GLU A 115 -2.75 9.98 -14.15
CA GLU A 115 -4.19 10.04 -14.39
C GLU A 115 -4.76 8.64 -14.12
N GLN A 116 -5.26 8.43 -12.90
CA GLN A 116 -5.81 7.13 -12.49
C GLN A 116 -7.28 7.03 -12.88
N GLU A 117 -7.57 6.34 -13.98
CA GLU A 117 -8.93 5.89 -14.31
C GLU A 117 -9.31 4.62 -13.52
N TYR A 118 -10.60 4.44 -13.27
CA TYR A 118 -11.15 3.23 -12.67
C TYR A 118 -12.61 3.03 -13.08
N THR A 119 -13.09 1.79 -13.02
CA THR A 119 -14.49 1.44 -13.28
C THR A 119 -15.12 0.93 -12.00
N MET A 120 -16.20 1.55 -11.55
CA MET A 120 -17.00 1.01 -10.45
C MET A 120 -17.77 -0.23 -10.93
N MET A 121 -17.73 -1.29 -10.15
CA MET A 121 -18.37 -2.58 -10.49
C MET A 121 -19.41 -2.95 -9.42
N HIS A 122 -20.49 -3.61 -9.83
CA HIS A 122 -21.50 -4.20 -8.96
C HIS A 122 -21.91 -5.56 -9.52
N GLU A 123 -21.76 -6.63 -8.72
CA GLU A 123 -22.09 -8.02 -9.12
C GLU A 123 -21.44 -8.46 -10.45
N GLY A 124 -20.21 -8.03 -10.70
CA GLY A 124 -19.45 -8.38 -11.92
C GLY A 124 -19.79 -7.55 -13.16
N LEU A 125 -20.67 -6.55 -13.03
CA LEU A 125 -21.03 -5.62 -14.11
C LEU A 125 -20.55 -4.20 -13.77
N PRO A 126 -20.21 -3.36 -14.76
CA PRO A 126 -19.98 -1.94 -14.50
C PRO A 126 -21.23 -1.29 -13.88
N LEU A 127 -21.03 -0.45 -12.88
CA LEU A 127 -22.12 0.21 -12.16
C LEU A 127 -22.96 1.04 -13.14
N GLY A 128 -24.28 0.82 -13.14
CA GLY A 128 -25.22 1.50 -14.05
C GLY A 128 -25.48 0.76 -15.37
N TRP A 129 -24.76 -0.34 -15.66
CA TRP A 129 -25.08 -1.19 -16.82
C TRP A 129 -26.36 -2.00 -16.59
N PRO A 130 -27.11 -2.32 -17.66
CA PRO A 130 -28.21 -3.27 -17.57
C PRO A 130 -27.67 -4.68 -17.27
N ARG A 131 -28.47 -5.52 -16.60
CA ARG A 131 -28.12 -6.92 -16.32
C ARG A 131 -27.85 -7.75 -17.58
N SER A 132 -28.39 -7.33 -18.71
CA SER A 132 -28.17 -7.95 -20.02
C SER A 132 -28.02 -6.86 -21.07
N GLY A 133 -26.99 -6.98 -21.93
CA GLY A 133 -26.70 -6.03 -22.99
C GLY A 133 -25.74 -4.91 -22.56
N PHE A 134 -25.79 -3.80 -23.29
CA PHE A 134 -24.91 -2.65 -23.15
C PHE A 134 -25.73 -1.37 -22.89
N PRO A 135 -25.18 -0.36 -22.22
CA PRO A 135 -25.80 0.95 -22.16
C PRO A 135 -25.72 1.67 -23.52
N SER A 136 -26.31 2.87 -23.61
CA SER A 136 -26.20 3.69 -24.83
C SER A 136 -24.73 4.03 -25.17
N PRO A 137 -24.41 4.40 -26.42
CA PRO A 137 -23.05 4.78 -26.78
C PRO A 137 -22.46 5.89 -25.88
N GLN A 138 -21.13 5.92 -25.77
CA GLN A 138 -20.38 6.90 -25.00
C GLN A 138 -20.68 8.34 -25.43
N GLY A 139 -20.74 9.25 -24.44
CA GLY A 139 -21.05 10.68 -24.64
C GLY A 139 -21.84 11.31 -23.49
N PRO A 140 -22.91 10.67 -22.99
CA PRO A 140 -23.80 11.27 -21.99
C PRO A 140 -23.51 10.86 -20.53
N TYR A 141 -22.43 10.10 -20.28
CA TYR A 141 -22.00 9.68 -18.93
C TYR A 141 -21.32 10.82 -18.18
#